data_AF-A0A401PP09-F1
#
_entry.id   AF-A0A401PP09-F1
#
_cell.length_a   1.000
_cell.length_b   1.000
_cell.length_c   1.000
_cell.angle_alpha   90.00
_cell.angle_beta   90.00
_cell.angle_gamma   90.00
#
_symmetry.space_group_name_H-M   'P 1'
#
loop_
_entity.id
_entity.type
_entity.pdbx_description
1 polymer ?
#
loop_
_entity_poly.entity_id
_entity_poly.type
_entity_poly.pdbx_seq_one_letter_code
_entity_poly.pdbx_strand_id
1 'polypeptide(L)' 'STNKLRGVEESSTMEGSDELLFFVNGRKVVEKNVDPELNLLTYLRKKCIHER' A
#
# COMPACT_ATOMS: atom_id res chain seq x y z
N SER A 1 45.06 -5.19 11.47
CA SER A 1 43.92 -5.05 10.55
C SER A 1 42.67 -4.83 11.35
N THR A 2 42.26 -3.57 11.51
CA THR A 2 41.15 -3.18 12.39
C THR A 2 39.85 -3.20 11.59
N ASN A 3 38.93 -4.08 11.99
CA ASN A 3 37.60 -4.17 11.39
C ASN A 3 36.82 -2.88 11.66
N LYS A 4 36.42 -2.23 10.57
CA LYS A 4 35.68 -0.98 10.54
C LYS A 4 34.23 -1.25 10.89
N LEU A 5 33.81 -0.76 12.06
CA LEU A 5 32.41 -0.54 12.41
C LEU A 5 31.75 0.37 11.39
N ARG A 6 30.56 0.01 10.91
CA ARG A 6 29.56 0.98 10.49
C ARG A 6 28.18 0.39 10.77
N GLY A 7 27.64 0.79 11.91
CA GLY A 7 26.21 0.68 12.16
C GLY A 7 25.48 1.65 11.24
N VAL A 8 24.40 1.15 10.65
CA VAL A 8 23.22 1.93 10.28
C VAL A 8 22.04 1.05 10.69
N GLU A 9 21.54 1.28 11.90
CA GLU A 9 20.15 1.00 12.23
C GLU A 9 19.33 2.24 11.85
N GLU A 10 18.06 2.03 11.51
CA GLU A 10 17.03 2.97 11.04
C GLU A 10 17.04 3.35 9.55
N SER A 11 15.97 3.16 8.78
CA SER A 11 14.64 2.65 9.07
C SER A 11 14.52 1.23 8.50
N SER A 12 13.91 0.31 9.25
CA SER A 12 13.06 -0.66 8.55
C SER A 12 12.06 0.20 7.80
N THR A 13 12.30 0.44 6.51
CA THR A 13 11.22 0.74 5.59
C THR A 13 10.21 -0.33 5.94
N MET A 14 9.14 0.04 6.62
CA MET A 14 7.92 -0.74 6.52
C MET A 14 7.71 -0.74 5.01
N GLU A 15 8.21 -1.78 4.35
CA GLU A 15 7.77 -2.24 3.03
C GLU A 15 6.30 -2.49 3.27
N GLY A 16 5.57 -1.38 3.18
CA GLY A 16 4.37 -1.18 3.95
C GLY A 16 3.35 -2.03 3.27
N SER A 17 3.11 -3.23 3.82
CA SER A 17 2.00 -4.11 3.48
C SER A 17 1.58 -3.93 2.03
N ASP A 18 2.12 -4.71 1.10
CA ASP A 18 1.81 -4.65 -0.34
C ASP A 18 0.31 -4.68 -0.65
N GLU A 19 -0.57 -4.88 0.33
CA GLU A 19 -2.01 -4.92 0.21
C GLU A 19 -2.71 -3.77 0.97
N LEU A 20 -3.60 -3.05 0.27
CA LEU A 20 -4.59 -2.12 0.80
C LEU A 20 -5.94 -2.84 0.90
N LEU A 21 -6.46 -2.98 2.13
CA LEU A 21 -7.72 -3.64 2.41
C LEU A 21 -8.73 -2.68 3.02
N PHE A 22 -9.95 -2.64 2.46
CA PHE A 22 -11.05 -1.83 2.98
C PHE A 22 -12.41 -2.39 2.55
N PHE A 23 -13.50 -1.82 3.07
CA PHE A 23 -14.86 -2.22 2.73
C PHE A 23 -15.63 -1.08 2.09
N VAL A 24 -16.38 -1.38 1.02
CA VAL A 24 -17.25 -0.42 0.32
C VAL A 24 -18.62 -1.05 0.16
N ASN A 25 -19.67 -0.42 0.68
CA ASN A 25 -21.05 -0.93 0.59
C ASN A 25 -21.19 -2.40 1.03
N GLY A 26 -20.49 -2.78 2.10
CA GLY A 26 -20.48 -4.16 2.63
C GLY A 26 -19.61 -5.15 1.86
N ARG A 27 -18.92 -4.73 0.79
CA ARG A 27 -18.02 -5.59 0.00
C ARG A 27 -16.57 -5.37 0.40
N LYS A 28 -15.84 -6.47 0.60
CA LYS A 28 -14.40 -6.46 0.88
C LYS A 28 -13.63 -6.15 -0.41
N VAL A 29 -12.73 -5.19 -0.36
CA VAL A 29 -11.81 -4.81 -1.43
C VAL A 29 -10.38 -5.04 -0.95
N VAL A 30 -9.56 -5.71 -1.76
CA VAL A 30 -8.15 -5.96 -1.49
C VAL A 30 -7.37 -5.59 -2.74
N GLU A 31 -6.50 -4.60 -2.63
CA GLU A 31 -5.69 -4.09 -3.73
C GLU A 31 -4.22 -4.26 -3.42
N LYS A 32 -3.43 -4.75 -4.37
CA LYS A 32 -1.99 -4.90 -4.19
C LYS A 32 -1.21 -3.78 -4.87
N ASN A 33 -0.09 -3.35 -4.29
CA ASN A 33 0.84 -2.36 -4.84
C ASN A 33 0.14 -1.07 -5.29
N VAL A 34 -0.80 -0.57 -4.48
CA VAL A 34 -1.55 0.64 -4.79
C VAL A 34 -0.62 1.84 -4.74
N ASP A 35 -0.72 2.70 -5.75
CA ASP A 35 -0.06 4.00 -5.75
C ASP A 35 -0.59 4.84 -4.56
N PRO A 36 0.25 5.26 -3.60
CA PRO A 36 -0.19 6.05 -2.45
C PRO A 36 -0.79 7.40 -2.82
N GLU A 37 -0.56 7.91 -4.04
CA GLU A 37 -1.18 9.14 -4.54
C GLU A 37 -2.60 8.91 -5.11
N LEU A 38 -3.05 7.66 -5.24
CA LEU A 38 -4.39 7.35 -5.72
C LEU A 38 -5.46 7.74 -4.70
N ASN A 39 -6.32 8.68 -5.09
CA ASN A 39 -7.46 9.07 -4.26
C ASN A 39 -8.63 8.05 -4.35
N LEU A 40 -9.27 7.80 -3.20
CA LEU A 40 -10.44 6.93 -3.07
C LEU A 40 -11.60 7.28 -4.01
N LEU A 41 -11.90 8.57 -4.24
CA LEU A 41 -12.99 8.98 -5.13
C LEU A 41 -12.70 8.58 -6.59
N THR A 42 -11.44 8.71 -7.01
CA THR A 42 -10.97 8.26 -8.32
C THR A 42 -11.07 6.73 -8.44
N TYR A 43 -10.65 6.02 -7.39
CA TYR A 43 -10.76 4.56 -7.30
C TYR A 43 -12.21 4.08 -7.49
N LEU A 44 -13.15 4.64 -6.72
CA LEU A 44 -14.56 4.24 -6.74
C LEU A 44 -15.23 4.49 -8.10
N ARG A 45 -14.98 5.65 -8.72
CA ARG A 45 -15.61 6.01 -10.01
C ARG A 45 -15.15 5.12 -11.17
N LYS A 46 -13.86 4.77 -11.20
CA LYS A 46 -13.28 4.00 -12.30
C LYS A 46 -13.51 2.51 -12.15
N LYS A 47 -13.41 1.99 -10.92
CA LYS A 47 -13.34 0.54 -10.67
C LYS A 47 -14.67 -0.06 -10.20
N CYS A 48 -15.42 0.63 -9.35
CA CYS A 48 -16.63 0.06 -8.75
C CYS A 48 -17.91 0.24 -9.58
N ILE A 49 -17.95 1.15 -10.55
CA ILE A 49 -19.16 1.40 -11.38
C ILE A 49 -19.20 0.51 -12.64
N HIS A 50 -18.10 -0.17 -12.97
CA HIS A 50 -18.00 -1.00 -14.18
C HIS A 50 -18.20 -2.51 -13.94
N GLU A 51 -18.21 -2.97 -12.69
CA GLU A 51 -18.67 -4.32 -12.35
C GLU A 51 -20.21 -4.31 -12.29
N ARG A 52 -20.85 -4.53 -13.45
CA ARG A 52 -22.25 -4.95 -13.52
C ARG A 52 -22.37 -6.43 -13.23
#